data_AF-A0A1H6GCY1-F1
#
_entry.id   AF-A0A1H6GCY1-F1
#
_cell.length_a   1.000
_cell.length_b   1.000
_cell.length_c   1.000
_cell.angle_alpha   90.00
_cell.angle_beta   90.00
_cell.angle_gamma   90.00
#
_symmetry.space_group_name_H-M   'P 1'
#
loop_
_entity.id
_entity.type
_entity.pdbx_description
1 polymer ?
#
loop_
_entity_poly.entity_id
_entity_poly.type
_entity_poly.pdbx_seq_one_letter_code
_entity_poly.pdbx_strand_id
1 'polypeptide(L)'
;MWLIQVQPEDAAMFQHPIRKSAFYVSLTGGAIVAALISTTAEAHVKWFAPYIVGAPLQPVETVLRDIWFWVAIVLVLVCFAAARAIETSRFGPLIFEALDRFTSPLWSRIDDYVRVVIGSFFVAIFATGGVYLTPDLKTPAEWVSWLQLLIAALIFSRRTMPFAGLGIVALWLLAARDYDLFHLFDYLALGLGVAAYLIIEPMKDDWRVHRFEVLRWGLAIALMWSSLEKFAYPEWFYPLVLEKPFLTMGMPRDVFIPMAGIAEFTMGFGLLWTALIRRLSAIAMIVIFTSAVLPFGRIDLIGHGLITAILVAVACDQNGADGLLPGLKQKLSAIPAGLAVAIVVFMSGYWGLHLAFYGAGGFSGPVAAEKTTHSHSVEYPHGPQSDIGIGAPPTRGQGE
;
A
#
# COMPACT_ATOMS: atom_id res chain seq x y z
N MET A 1 -10.42 20.75 71.24
CA MET A 1 -10.63 19.47 71.93
C MET A 1 -12.00 18.97 71.50
N TRP A 2 -12.08 17.91 70.66
CA TRP A 2 -13.23 17.01 70.35
C TRP A 2 -14.62 17.67 70.05
N LEU A 3 -15.45 17.40 69.03
CA LEU A 3 -15.79 16.26 68.16
C LEU A 3 -16.80 16.73 67.07
N ILE A 4 -16.75 16.08 65.90
CA ILE A 4 -17.86 15.56 65.03
C ILE A 4 -18.95 16.56 64.56
N GLN A 5 -18.87 17.01 63.30
CA GLN A 5 -19.47 16.49 62.04
C GLN A 5 -20.93 16.89 61.76
N VAL A 6 -21.09 17.60 60.64
CA VAL A 6 -22.31 17.72 59.82
C VAL A 6 -21.85 17.50 58.37
N GLN A 7 -22.65 16.76 57.58
CA GLN A 7 -22.59 16.62 56.10
C GLN A 7 -22.74 18.00 55.39
N PRO A 8 -22.74 18.20 54.05
CA PRO A 8 -22.94 17.27 52.92
C PRO A 8 -22.11 17.57 51.63
N GLU A 9 -22.26 16.66 50.66
CA GLU A 9 -22.14 16.72 49.18
C GLU A 9 -21.27 17.80 48.46
N ASP A 10 -20.53 17.30 47.45
CA ASP A 10 -19.86 17.98 46.32
C ASP A 10 -18.62 18.88 46.55
N ALA A 11 -17.41 18.31 46.43
CA ALA A 11 -16.29 18.87 45.65
C ALA A 11 -15.03 17.97 45.65
N ALA A 12 -14.38 17.90 44.47
CA ALA A 12 -13.06 17.32 44.17
C ALA A 12 -13.00 15.78 44.02
N MET A 13 -12.92 15.21 42.82
CA MET A 13 -11.90 15.36 41.76
C MET A 13 -10.50 14.89 42.22
N PHE A 14 -10.00 13.88 41.50
CA PHE A 14 -8.65 13.29 41.55
C PHE A 14 -8.25 12.49 42.80
N GLN A 15 -8.15 11.15 42.63
CA GLN A 15 -6.85 10.46 42.67
C GLN A 15 -6.98 8.98 42.26
N HIS A 16 -6.26 8.61 41.21
CA HIS A 16 -5.99 7.24 40.75
C HIS A 16 -5.05 6.49 41.71
N PRO A 17 -4.94 5.16 41.55
CA PRO A 17 -3.65 4.68 41.04
C PRO A 17 -3.80 3.78 39.81
N ILE A 18 -3.16 4.21 38.72
CA ILE A 18 -2.96 3.44 37.49
C ILE A 18 -1.81 2.47 37.73
N ARG A 19 -2.09 1.17 37.58
CA ARG A 19 -1.11 0.09 37.57
C ARG A 19 -0.28 0.21 36.28
N LYS A 20 0.99 0.60 36.40
CA LYS A 20 1.92 0.73 35.26
C LYS A 20 2.29 -0.66 34.73
N SER A 21 1.87 -0.98 33.50
CA SER A 21 2.28 -2.18 32.77
C SER A 21 3.57 -1.91 31.99
N ALA A 22 4.64 -2.62 32.37
CA ALA A 22 5.99 -2.55 31.82
C ALA A 22 6.15 -3.15 30.39
N PHE A 23 5.08 -3.23 29.58
CA PHE A 23 5.11 -3.89 28.28
C PHE A 23 5.40 -2.96 27.09
N TYR A 24 5.38 -1.63 27.30
CA TYR A 24 5.50 -0.64 26.21
C TYR A 24 6.93 -0.19 25.88
N VAL A 25 7.95 -0.60 26.66
CA VAL A 25 9.33 -0.10 26.49
C VAL A 25 10.18 -1.00 25.58
N SER A 26 9.84 -2.28 25.41
CA SER A 26 10.66 -3.17 24.56
C SER A 26 10.38 -3.03 23.06
N LEU A 27 9.16 -2.65 22.64
CA LEU A 27 8.83 -2.54 21.21
C LEU A 27 9.37 -1.24 20.58
N THR A 28 9.36 -0.15 21.34
CA THR A 28 9.90 1.15 20.93
C THR A 28 11.43 1.17 20.96
N GLY A 29 12.06 0.50 21.94
CA GLY A 29 13.52 0.38 22.02
C GLY A 29 14.14 -0.41 20.86
N GLY A 30 13.51 -1.52 20.45
CA GLY A 30 13.99 -2.35 19.33
C GLY A 30 13.96 -1.64 17.98
N ALA A 31 12.92 -0.84 17.73
CA ALA A 31 12.79 -0.05 16.49
C ALA A 31 13.82 1.08 16.38
N ILE A 32 14.19 1.71 17.52
CA ILE A 32 15.20 2.78 17.55
C ILE A 32 16.62 2.22 17.37
N VAL A 33 16.93 1.06 17.92
CA VAL A 33 18.25 0.42 17.77
C VAL A 33 18.46 -0.11 16.35
N ALA A 34 17.42 -0.63 15.68
CA ALA A 34 17.49 -1.04 14.28
C ALA A 34 17.68 0.15 13.32
N ALA A 35 17.18 1.34 13.66
CA ALA A 35 17.35 2.55 12.85
C ALA A 35 18.78 3.13 12.89
N LEU A 36 19.59 2.78 13.91
CA LEU A 36 20.92 3.35 14.14
C LEU A 36 22.07 2.56 13.48
N ILE A 37 21.80 1.39 12.88
CA ILE A 37 22.83 0.50 12.32
C ILE A 37 22.64 0.23 10.81
N SER A 38 21.71 0.91 10.14
CA SER A 38 21.45 0.67 8.71
C SER A 38 22.44 1.44 7.82
N THR A 39 23.36 0.71 7.19
CA THR A 39 24.06 1.17 5.98
C THR A 39 23.09 1.21 4.79
N THR A 40 23.46 1.98 3.78
CA THR A 40 22.66 2.33 2.60
C THR A 40 22.53 1.16 1.62
N ALA A 41 21.30 0.75 1.27
CA ALA A 41 20.98 0.01 0.04
C ALA A 41 19.45 -0.03 -0.22
N GLU A 42 19.04 0.64 -1.31
CA GLU A 42 18.03 0.35 -2.35
C GLU A 42 16.67 -0.34 -1.97
N ALA A 43 15.51 0.20 -2.42
CA ALA A 43 14.12 -0.37 -2.27
C ALA A 43 13.19 -0.29 -3.53
N HIS A 44 11.98 -0.95 -3.49
CA HIS A 44 10.96 -1.40 -4.51
C HIS A 44 11.13 -1.20 -6.06
N VAL A 45 10.60 -2.07 -6.95
CA VAL A 45 11.03 -2.19 -8.40
C VAL A 45 11.09 -0.89 -9.19
N LYS A 46 10.06 -0.03 -9.11
CA LYS A 46 10.11 1.33 -9.70
C LYS A 46 11.20 2.20 -9.09
N TRP A 47 11.47 2.01 -7.81
CA TRP A 47 12.53 2.67 -7.07
C TRP A 47 13.88 1.91 -7.13
N PHE A 48 13.99 0.72 -7.74
CA PHE A 48 15.26 -0.04 -7.86
C PHE A 48 15.84 -0.07 -9.27
N ALA A 49 14.97 0.01 -10.27
CA ALA A 49 15.34 -0.23 -11.65
C ALA A 49 14.90 0.97 -12.49
N PRO A 50 15.73 1.38 -13.47
CA PRO A 50 15.28 2.34 -14.47
C PRO A 50 14.01 1.85 -15.15
N TYR A 51 12.99 2.70 -15.17
CA TYR A 51 11.73 2.43 -15.84
C TYR A 51 11.35 3.60 -16.74
N ILE A 52 10.60 3.28 -17.80
CA ILE A 52 10.10 4.26 -18.76
C ILE A 52 8.61 4.01 -18.90
N VAL A 53 7.80 4.86 -18.27
CA VAL A 53 6.33 4.68 -18.24
C VAL A 53 5.71 4.68 -19.63
N GLY A 54 6.25 5.45 -20.57
CA GLY A 54 5.76 5.49 -21.95
C GLY A 54 6.29 4.36 -22.84
N ALA A 55 7.11 3.44 -22.33
CA ALA A 55 7.65 2.34 -23.13
C ALA A 55 6.50 1.44 -23.63
N PRO A 56 6.65 0.83 -24.82
CA PRO A 56 5.63 -0.07 -25.34
C PRO A 56 5.37 -1.21 -24.35
N LEU A 57 4.09 -1.44 -24.05
CA LEU A 57 3.65 -2.58 -23.24
C LEU A 57 3.95 -3.88 -23.98
N GLN A 58 4.22 -4.95 -23.23
CA GLN A 58 4.07 -6.27 -23.80
C GLN A 58 2.63 -6.48 -24.31
N PRO A 59 2.45 -7.12 -25.48
CA PRO A 59 1.13 -7.44 -25.99
C PRO A 59 0.33 -8.28 -24.99
N VAL A 60 -0.95 -7.97 -24.84
CA VAL A 60 -1.83 -8.69 -23.90
C VAL A 60 -1.91 -10.18 -24.25
N GLU A 61 -1.77 -10.52 -25.53
CA GLU A 61 -1.75 -11.92 -25.98
C GLU A 61 -0.55 -12.69 -25.42
N THR A 62 0.58 -12.03 -25.17
CA THR A 62 1.75 -12.66 -24.55
C THR A 62 1.42 -13.09 -23.12
N VAL A 63 0.77 -12.21 -22.35
CA VAL A 63 0.33 -12.49 -20.98
C VAL A 63 -0.67 -13.65 -20.96
N LEU A 64 -1.65 -13.64 -21.86
CA LEU A 64 -2.68 -14.68 -21.93
C LEU A 64 -2.16 -16.03 -22.46
N ARG A 65 -1.03 -16.04 -23.18
CA ARG A 65 -0.35 -17.27 -23.63
C ARG A 65 0.62 -17.84 -22.61
N ASP A 66 0.96 -17.08 -21.57
CA ASP A 66 1.85 -17.54 -20.52
C ASP A 66 1.17 -18.62 -19.67
N ILE A 67 1.78 -19.80 -19.61
CA ILE A 67 1.27 -20.93 -18.81
C ILE A 67 1.32 -20.62 -17.32
N TRP A 68 2.31 -19.86 -16.84
CA TRP A 68 2.50 -19.56 -15.43
C TRP A 68 1.46 -18.57 -14.90
N PHE A 69 0.97 -17.67 -15.77
CA PHE A 69 -0.20 -16.85 -15.50
C PHE A 69 -1.41 -17.73 -15.13
N TRP A 70 -1.74 -18.73 -15.96
CA TRP A 70 -2.88 -19.61 -15.72
C TRP A 70 -2.68 -20.56 -14.55
N VAL A 71 -1.47 -21.09 -14.35
CA VAL A 71 -1.14 -21.94 -13.19
C VAL A 71 -1.36 -21.16 -11.89
N ALA A 72 -0.91 -19.91 -11.82
CA ALA A 72 -1.13 -19.07 -10.65
C ALA A 72 -2.63 -18.77 -10.42
N ILE A 73 -3.40 -18.52 -11.48
CA ILE A 73 -4.85 -18.34 -11.38
C ILE A 73 -5.53 -19.58 -10.80
N VAL A 74 -5.18 -20.77 -11.29
CA VAL A 74 -5.74 -22.03 -10.76
C VAL A 74 -5.39 -22.21 -9.29
N LEU A 75 -4.13 -21.96 -8.91
CA LEU A 75 -3.69 -22.08 -7.51
C LEU A 75 -4.48 -21.14 -6.59
N VAL A 76 -4.66 -19.89 -6.98
CA VAL A 76 -5.44 -18.91 -6.21
C VAL A 76 -6.91 -19.33 -6.12
N LEU A 77 -7.51 -19.80 -7.22
CA LEU A 77 -8.90 -20.27 -7.20
C LEU A 77 -9.08 -21.44 -6.24
N VAL A 78 -8.11 -22.36 -6.16
CA VAL A 78 -8.11 -23.43 -5.15
C VAL A 78 -8.03 -22.84 -3.74
N CYS A 79 -7.13 -21.89 -3.48
CA CYS A 79 -7.00 -21.24 -2.18
C CYS A 79 -8.29 -20.49 -1.76
N PHE A 80 -8.90 -19.74 -2.67
CA PHE A 80 -10.14 -19.01 -2.39
C PHE A 80 -11.33 -19.96 -2.24
N ALA A 81 -11.42 -21.01 -3.04
CA ALA A 81 -12.45 -22.02 -2.88
C ALA A 81 -12.31 -22.74 -1.53
N ALA A 82 -11.07 -23.08 -1.12
CA ALA A 82 -10.79 -23.67 0.17
C ALA A 82 -11.13 -22.72 1.33
N ALA A 83 -10.71 -21.46 1.26
CA ALA A 83 -11.07 -20.44 2.25
C ALA A 83 -12.59 -20.30 2.36
N ARG A 84 -13.31 -20.25 1.23
CA ARG A 84 -14.77 -20.15 1.24
C ARG A 84 -15.44 -21.41 1.81
N ALA A 85 -14.94 -22.60 1.47
CA ALA A 85 -15.45 -23.86 2.01
C ALA A 85 -15.22 -23.95 3.53
N ILE A 86 -14.08 -23.47 4.03
CA ILE A 86 -13.78 -23.39 5.46
C ILE A 86 -14.72 -22.40 6.14
N GLU A 87 -14.91 -21.21 5.56
CA GLU A 87 -15.77 -20.13 6.06
C GLU A 87 -17.22 -20.61 6.26
N THR A 88 -17.76 -21.41 5.33
CA THR A 88 -19.12 -21.94 5.42
C THR A 88 -19.24 -23.27 6.17
N SER A 89 -18.12 -23.87 6.56
CA SER A 89 -18.10 -25.10 7.32
C SER A 89 -18.38 -24.86 8.82
N ARG A 90 -18.55 -25.97 9.57
CA ARG A 90 -18.60 -25.94 11.04
C ARG A 90 -17.36 -25.33 11.72
N PHE A 91 -16.24 -25.24 11.01
CA PHE A 91 -15.00 -24.67 11.53
C PHE A 91 -14.92 -23.15 11.35
N GLY A 92 -15.77 -22.55 10.50
CA GLY A 92 -15.80 -21.11 10.24
C GLY A 92 -15.90 -20.28 11.54
N PRO A 93 -16.89 -20.53 12.42
CA PRO A 93 -17.01 -19.80 13.69
C PRO A 93 -15.76 -19.91 14.59
N LEU A 94 -15.14 -21.09 14.66
CA LEU A 94 -13.92 -21.29 15.47
C LEU A 94 -12.74 -20.49 14.93
N ILE A 95 -12.59 -20.43 13.60
CA ILE A 95 -11.53 -19.64 12.95
C ILE A 95 -11.76 -18.16 13.14
N PHE A 96 -13.00 -17.67 12.98
CA PHE A 96 -13.32 -16.27 13.26
C PHE A 96 -13.09 -15.91 14.72
N GLU A 97 -13.51 -16.75 15.68
CA GLU A 97 -13.25 -16.50 17.11
C GLU A 97 -11.75 -16.42 17.40
N ALA A 98 -10.95 -17.33 16.83
CA ALA A 98 -9.50 -17.30 16.98
C ALA A 98 -8.90 -16.02 16.40
N LEU A 99 -9.25 -15.68 15.16
CA LEU A 99 -8.77 -14.48 14.49
C LEU A 99 -9.21 -13.21 15.25
N ASP A 100 -10.45 -13.13 15.70
CA ASP A 100 -10.99 -11.99 16.44
C ASP A 100 -10.34 -11.85 17.81
N ARG A 101 -10.02 -12.95 18.49
CA ARG A 101 -9.26 -12.90 19.74
C ARG A 101 -7.88 -12.28 19.55
N PHE A 102 -7.17 -12.64 18.48
CA PHE A 102 -5.86 -12.06 18.18
C PHE A 102 -5.93 -10.59 17.74
N THR A 103 -7.00 -10.20 17.03
CA THR A 103 -7.12 -8.84 16.48
C THR A 103 -7.88 -7.87 17.36
N SER A 104 -8.63 -8.36 18.37
CA SER A 104 -9.50 -7.54 19.24
C SER A 104 -8.78 -6.36 19.91
N PRO A 105 -7.55 -6.50 20.44
CA PRO A 105 -6.84 -5.36 21.04
C PRO A 105 -6.66 -4.21 20.06
N LEU A 106 -6.28 -4.50 18.81
CA LEU A 106 -6.10 -3.48 17.78
C LEU A 106 -7.44 -2.99 17.23
N TRP A 107 -8.41 -3.90 17.04
CA TRP A 107 -9.74 -3.58 16.55
C TRP A 107 -10.44 -2.53 17.42
N SER A 108 -10.31 -2.64 18.74
CA SER A 108 -10.88 -1.68 19.69
C SER A 108 -10.39 -0.23 19.51
N ARG A 109 -9.23 -0.05 18.85
CA ARG A 109 -8.61 1.25 18.58
C ARG A 109 -8.28 1.43 17.10
N ILE A 110 -9.03 0.76 16.21
CA ILE A 110 -8.66 0.68 14.81
C ILE A 110 -8.64 2.05 14.12
N ASP A 111 -9.57 2.95 14.50
CA ASP A 111 -9.60 4.32 14.00
C ASP A 111 -8.36 5.11 14.44
N ASP A 112 -7.94 4.97 15.70
CA ASP A 112 -6.72 5.61 16.23
C ASP A 112 -5.48 5.05 15.53
N TYR A 113 -5.42 3.73 15.35
CA TYR A 113 -4.34 3.07 14.64
C TYR A 113 -4.17 3.62 13.22
N VAL A 114 -5.25 3.65 12.43
CA VAL A 114 -5.19 4.15 11.03
C VAL A 114 -4.79 5.62 10.99
N ARG A 115 -5.31 6.46 11.89
CA ARG A 115 -4.92 7.88 11.97
C ARG A 115 -3.46 8.07 12.33
N VAL A 116 -2.96 7.34 13.33
CA VAL A 116 -1.56 7.38 13.74
C VAL A 116 -0.66 6.96 12.59
N VAL A 117 -1.00 5.87 11.91
CA VAL A 117 -0.24 5.38 10.74
C VAL A 117 -0.20 6.42 9.61
N ILE A 118 -1.34 7.00 9.24
CA ILE A 118 -1.37 8.03 8.19
C ILE A 118 -0.56 9.25 8.63
N GLY A 119 -0.71 9.70 9.88
CA GLY A 119 0.08 10.80 10.43
C GLY A 119 1.58 10.51 10.42
N SER A 120 1.99 9.31 10.86
CA SER A 120 3.38 8.85 10.84
C SER A 120 3.94 8.77 9.43
N PHE A 121 3.15 8.34 8.45
CA PHE A 121 3.53 8.35 7.04
C PHE A 121 3.82 9.77 6.55
N PHE A 122 2.92 10.73 6.81
CA PHE A 122 3.14 12.14 6.43
C PHE A 122 4.36 12.76 7.13
N VAL A 123 4.62 12.40 8.39
CA VAL A 123 5.85 12.80 9.09
C VAL A 123 7.10 12.17 8.46
N ALA A 124 7.03 10.91 8.03
CA ALA A 124 8.15 10.21 7.40
C ALA A 124 8.51 10.79 6.03
N ILE A 125 7.52 11.13 5.20
CA ILE A 125 7.78 11.78 3.90
C ILE A 125 8.21 13.24 4.08
N PHE A 126 7.70 13.96 5.09
CA PHE A 126 8.23 15.28 5.47
C PHE A 126 9.72 15.19 5.83
N ALA A 127 10.10 14.22 6.67
CA ALA A 127 11.49 14.02 7.07
C ALA A 127 12.40 13.55 5.91
N THR A 128 11.82 12.99 4.86
CA THR A 128 12.54 12.65 3.62
C THR A 128 12.75 13.89 2.76
N GLY A 129 11.74 14.75 2.66
CA GLY A 129 11.78 16.01 1.92
C GLY A 129 11.79 15.83 0.40
N GLY A 130 11.36 16.89 -0.32
CA GLY A 130 11.47 16.95 -1.78
C GLY A 130 10.63 15.92 -2.53
N VAL A 131 9.53 15.45 -1.93
CA VAL A 131 8.62 14.43 -2.47
C VAL A 131 7.16 14.85 -2.29
N TYR A 132 6.24 14.37 -3.13
CA TYR A 132 4.81 14.68 -3.07
C TYR A 132 4.03 13.74 -2.14
N LEU A 133 3.94 12.47 -2.51
CA LEU A 133 3.16 11.45 -1.80
C LEU A 133 3.96 10.18 -1.57
N THR A 134 4.96 9.89 -2.40
CA THR A 134 5.85 8.75 -2.26
C THR A 134 7.28 9.17 -2.59
N PRO A 135 8.30 8.39 -2.18
CA PRO A 135 9.70 8.70 -2.44
C PRO A 135 10.05 8.92 -3.93
N ASP A 136 9.25 8.36 -4.84
CA ASP A 136 9.37 8.40 -6.31
C ASP A 136 8.89 9.73 -6.91
N LEU A 137 7.88 10.34 -6.30
CA LEU A 137 7.26 11.57 -6.81
C LEU A 137 8.02 12.79 -6.28
N LYS A 138 9.21 13.05 -6.82
CA LYS A 138 10.07 14.21 -6.51
C LYS A 138 9.43 15.55 -6.82
N THR A 139 9.74 16.56 -6.01
CA THR A 139 9.40 17.97 -6.24
C THR A 139 10.50 18.90 -5.69
N PRO A 140 10.86 19.98 -6.42
CA PRO A 140 11.79 20.98 -5.91
C PRO A 140 11.14 21.94 -4.89
N ALA A 141 9.81 21.88 -4.74
CA ALA A 141 9.06 22.81 -3.92
C ALA A 141 9.08 22.43 -2.43
N GLU A 142 9.95 23.07 -1.63
CA GLU A 142 10.10 22.77 -0.19
C GLU A 142 8.80 22.95 0.62
N TRP A 143 7.93 23.89 0.21
CA TRP A 143 6.65 24.13 0.87
C TRP A 143 5.72 22.90 0.84
N VAL A 144 5.93 21.97 -0.09
CA VAL A 144 5.19 20.69 -0.16
C VAL A 144 5.47 19.84 1.08
N SER A 145 6.72 19.80 1.55
CA SER A 145 7.07 19.10 2.79
C SER A 145 6.33 19.71 3.98
N TRP A 146 6.30 21.05 4.09
CA TRP A 146 5.58 21.73 5.17
C TRP A 146 4.06 21.48 5.12
N LEU A 147 3.50 21.38 3.91
CA LEU A 147 2.10 20.98 3.73
C LEU A 147 1.85 19.54 4.21
N GLN A 148 2.77 18.59 3.97
CA GLN A 148 2.68 17.23 4.51
C GLN A 148 2.68 17.23 6.05
N LEU A 149 3.54 18.02 6.68
CA LEU A 149 3.56 18.16 8.14
C LEU A 149 2.25 18.78 8.66
N LEU A 150 1.70 19.77 7.96
CA LEU A 150 0.39 20.33 8.27
C LEU A 150 -0.72 19.25 8.17
N ILE A 151 -0.72 18.45 7.11
CA ILE A 151 -1.66 17.31 6.96
C ILE A 151 -1.53 16.36 8.16
N ALA A 152 -0.31 15.99 8.56
CA ALA A 152 -0.07 15.13 9.72
C ALA A 152 -0.69 15.71 11.00
N ALA A 153 -0.54 17.02 11.23
CA ALA A 153 -1.12 17.69 12.39
C ALA A 153 -2.66 17.73 12.36
N LEU A 154 -3.27 17.96 11.19
CA LEU A 154 -4.72 18.09 11.03
C LEU A 154 -5.47 16.77 11.24
N ILE A 155 -4.83 15.61 11.09
CA ILE A 155 -5.45 14.28 11.25
C ILE A 155 -5.96 14.02 12.68
N PHE A 156 -5.28 14.57 13.70
CA PHE A 156 -5.54 14.21 15.10
C PHE A 156 -6.76 14.90 15.72
N SER A 157 -7.39 15.85 15.02
CA SER A 157 -8.65 16.45 15.45
C SER A 157 -9.76 16.11 14.46
N ARG A 158 -10.88 15.56 14.96
CA ARG A 158 -12.04 15.20 14.12
C ARG A 158 -12.62 16.38 13.34
N ARG A 159 -12.45 17.61 13.83
CA ARG A 159 -12.91 18.82 13.14
C ARG A 159 -12.00 19.18 11.95
N THR A 160 -10.71 18.90 12.06
CA THR A 160 -9.72 19.27 11.04
C THR A 160 -9.39 18.15 10.07
N MET A 161 -9.73 16.91 10.41
CA MET A 161 -9.46 15.72 9.61
C MET A 161 -9.96 15.79 8.16
N PRO A 162 -11.15 16.36 7.84
CA PRO A 162 -11.56 16.50 6.45
C PRO A 162 -10.63 17.41 5.65
N PHE A 163 -10.04 18.44 6.27
CA PHE A 163 -9.04 19.29 5.61
C PHE A 163 -7.73 18.54 5.36
N ALA A 164 -7.35 17.60 6.24
CA ALA A 164 -6.23 16.70 5.96
C ALA A 164 -6.51 15.87 4.71
N GLY A 165 -7.70 15.25 4.60
CA GLY A 165 -8.12 14.50 3.42
C GLY A 165 -8.11 15.34 2.13
N LEU A 166 -8.64 16.58 2.18
CA LEU A 166 -8.56 17.52 1.06
C LEU A 166 -7.11 17.91 0.71
N GLY A 167 -6.23 18.01 1.71
CA GLY A 167 -4.81 18.24 1.52
C GLY A 167 -4.12 17.11 0.74
N ILE A 168 -4.49 15.85 1.00
CA ILE A 168 -4.00 14.69 0.23
C ILE A 168 -4.44 14.80 -1.24
N VAL A 169 -5.71 15.15 -1.48
CA VAL A 169 -6.23 15.36 -2.85
C VAL A 169 -5.48 16.51 -3.54
N ALA A 170 -5.21 17.60 -2.83
CA ALA A 170 -4.45 18.72 -3.37
C ALA A 170 -3.01 18.32 -3.72
N LEU A 171 -2.31 17.57 -2.86
CA LEU A 171 -0.97 17.03 -3.15
C LEU A 171 -0.98 16.16 -4.41
N TRP A 172 -2.02 15.35 -4.59
CA TRP A 172 -2.19 14.53 -5.79
C TRP A 172 -2.39 15.40 -7.05
N LEU A 173 -3.29 16.39 -7.00
CA LEU A 173 -3.53 17.31 -8.11
C LEU A 173 -2.29 18.11 -8.49
N LEU A 174 -1.41 18.39 -7.53
CA LEU A 174 -0.11 19.02 -7.77
C LEU A 174 0.86 18.04 -8.44
N ALA A 175 0.98 16.82 -7.92
CA ALA A 175 1.82 15.79 -8.52
C ALA A 175 1.41 15.47 -9.97
N ALA A 176 0.12 15.49 -10.28
CA ALA A 176 -0.41 15.29 -11.64
C ALA A 176 0.01 16.37 -12.65
N ARG A 177 0.62 17.48 -12.20
CA ARG A 177 1.21 18.49 -13.10
C ARG A 177 2.60 18.10 -13.57
N ASP A 178 3.36 17.42 -12.73
CA ASP A 178 4.78 17.12 -12.95
C ASP A 178 5.01 15.67 -13.42
N TYR A 179 3.98 14.83 -13.30
CA TYR A 179 4.02 13.42 -13.62
C TYR A 179 2.79 13.00 -14.43
N ASP A 180 2.98 12.00 -15.29
CA ASP A 180 1.90 11.49 -16.13
C ASP A 180 0.77 10.87 -15.31
N LEU A 181 -0.47 11.09 -15.74
CA LEU A 181 -1.64 10.48 -15.10
C LEU A 181 -1.56 8.95 -15.08
N PHE A 182 -1.03 8.32 -16.14
CA PHE A 182 -0.82 6.88 -16.20
C PHE A 182 0.11 6.39 -15.09
N HIS A 183 1.21 7.11 -14.85
CA HIS A 183 2.15 6.82 -13.76
C HIS A 183 1.51 7.00 -12.36
N LEU A 184 0.57 7.94 -12.23
CA LEU A 184 -0.04 8.29 -10.95
C LEU A 184 -1.17 7.35 -10.51
N PHE A 185 -1.70 6.49 -11.39
CA PHE A 185 -2.88 5.68 -11.06
C PHE A 185 -2.67 4.74 -9.86
N ASP A 186 -1.50 4.12 -9.76
CA ASP A 186 -1.11 3.25 -8.64
C ASP A 186 -1.22 3.98 -7.30
N TYR A 187 -0.73 5.23 -7.26
CA TYR A 187 -0.72 6.08 -6.06
C TYR A 187 -2.07 6.77 -5.83
N LEU A 188 -2.81 7.05 -6.90
CA LEU A 188 -4.10 7.75 -6.88
C LEU A 188 -5.14 6.96 -6.08
N ALA A 189 -5.31 5.68 -6.39
CA ALA A 189 -6.38 4.88 -5.80
C ALA A 189 -6.24 4.78 -4.27
N LEU A 190 -5.01 4.51 -3.78
CA LEU A 190 -4.74 4.48 -2.34
C LEU A 190 -4.85 5.88 -1.72
N GLY A 191 -4.27 6.90 -2.35
CA GLY A 191 -4.32 8.29 -1.87
C GLY A 191 -5.76 8.80 -1.71
N LEU A 192 -6.62 8.52 -2.70
CA LEU A 192 -8.05 8.83 -2.62
C LEU A 192 -8.78 7.99 -1.57
N GLY A 193 -8.45 6.71 -1.42
CA GLY A 193 -9.01 5.86 -0.36
C GLY A 193 -8.71 6.40 1.04
N VAL A 194 -7.48 6.84 1.27
CA VAL A 194 -7.02 7.47 2.52
C VAL A 194 -7.70 8.83 2.72
N ALA A 195 -7.75 9.67 1.68
CA ALA A 195 -8.43 10.97 1.74
C ALA A 195 -9.92 10.81 2.07
N ALA A 196 -10.60 9.88 1.41
CA ALA A 196 -12.00 9.59 1.66
C ALA A 196 -12.24 9.04 3.07
N TYR A 197 -11.36 8.17 3.58
CA TYR A 197 -11.41 7.74 4.98
C TYR A 197 -11.37 8.93 5.95
N LEU A 198 -10.42 9.86 5.76
CA LEU A 198 -10.25 11.04 6.61
C LEU A 198 -11.44 12.02 6.54
N ILE A 199 -12.12 12.07 5.39
CA ILE A 199 -13.32 12.90 5.20
C ILE A 199 -14.55 12.23 5.83
N ILE A 200 -14.70 10.92 5.69
CA ILE A 200 -15.89 10.16 6.11
C ILE A 200 -15.87 9.81 7.60
N GLU A 201 -14.70 9.57 8.18
CA GLU A 201 -14.56 9.20 9.60
C GLU A 201 -15.30 10.14 10.58
N PRO A 202 -15.17 11.49 10.49
CA PRO A 202 -15.81 12.39 11.42
C PRO A 202 -17.30 12.64 11.11
N MET A 203 -17.85 12.06 10.03
CA MET A 203 -19.26 12.22 9.67
C MET A 203 -20.20 11.43 10.60
N LYS A 204 -21.51 11.59 10.38
CA LYS A 204 -22.57 10.84 11.08
C LYS A 204 -22.48 9.33 10.80
N ASP A 205 -23.08 8.53 11.67
CA ASP A 205 -22.94 7.06 11.65
C ASP A 205 -23.34 6.41 10.31
N ASP A 206 -24.36 6.92 9.63
CA ASP A 206 -24.80 6.45 8.31
C ASP A 206 -23.70 6.51 7.24
N TRP A 207 -22.81 7.50 7.32
CA TRP A 207 -21.67 7.64 6.41
C TRP A 207 -20.41 6.99 7.00
N ARG A 208 -20.20 7.18 8.31
CA ARG A 208 -19.02 6.70 9.03
C ARG A 208 -18.86 5.17 8.96
N VAL A 209 -19.95 4.42 8.85
CA VAL A 209 -19.91 2.95 8.68
C VAL A 209 -19.10 2.52 7.45
N HIS A 210 -19.07 3.34 6.39
CA HIS A 210 -18.39 3.03 5.12
C HIS A 210 -16.90 3.42 5.09
N ARG A 211 -16.36 4.07 6.14
CA ARG A 211 -14.98 4.59 6.13
C ARG A 211 -13.92 3.53 5.80
N PHE A 212 -14.03 2.34 6.38
CA PHE A 212 -13.11 1.24 6.12
C PHE A 212 -13.38 0.54 4.80
N GLU A 213 -14.63 0.56 4.32
CA GLU A 213 -14.97 0.05 3.01
C GLU A 213 -14.28 0.88 1.92
N VAL A 214 -14.39 2.21 1.96
CA VAL A 214 -13.75 3.08 0.96
C VAL A 214 -12.23 2.99 1.00
N LEU A 215 -11.64 2.96 2.20
CA LEU A 215 -10.19 2.76 2.37
C LEU A 215 -9.72 1.46 1.73
N ARG A 216 -10.46 0.38 1.95
CA ARG A 216 -10.18 -0.95 1.42
C ARG A 216 -10.35 -1.03 -0.09
N TRP A 217 -11.33 -0.34 -0.66
CA TRP A 217 -11.47 -0.20 -2.12
C TRP A 217 -10.26 0.51 -2.72
N GLY A 218 -9.82 1.63 -2.14
CA GLY A 218 -8.63 2.35 -2.60
C GLY A 218 -7.37 1.46 -2.58
N LEU A 219 -7.16 0.73 -1.47
CA LEU A 219 -6.06 -0.22 -1.35
C LEU A 219 -6.14 -1.36 -2.37
N ALA A 220 -7.30 -1.99 -2.52
CA ALA A 220 -7.50 -3.11 -3.44
C ALA A 220 -7.25 -2.70 -4.89
N ILE A 221 -7.77 -1.54 -5.31
CA ILE A 221 -7.58 -1.00 -6.66
C ILE A 221 -6.10 -0.69 -6.90
N ALA A 222 -5.41 -0.06 -5.93
CA ALA A 222 -3.98 0.23 -6.03
C ALA A 222 -3.14 -1.04 -6.22
N LEU A 223 -3.40 -2.09 -5.43
CA LEU A 223 -2.68 -3.37 -5.52
C LEU A 223 -2.96 -4.08 -6.85
N MET A 224 -4.23 -4.19 -7.26
CA MET A 224 -4.60 -4.81 -8.54
C MET A 224 -3.97 -4.06 -9.72
N TRP A 225 -4.03 -2.73 -9.72
CA TRP A 225 -3.46 -1.92 -10.78
C TRP A 225 -1.93 -2.05 -10.85
N SER A 226 -1.22 -1.88 -9.73
CA SER A 226 0.25 -1.97 -9.68
C SER A 226 0.77 -3.37 -10.02
N SER A 227 0.03 -4.43 -9.70
CA SER A 227 0.43 -5.80 -10.04
C SER A 227 0.50 -6.05 -11.56
N LEU A 228 -0.23 -5.26 -12.37
CA LEU A 228 -0.23 -5.42 -13.83
C LEU A 228 1.12 -5.09 -14.47
N GLU A 229 1.96 -4.30 -13.81
CA GLU A 229 3.29 -3.92 -14.30
C GLU A 229 4.20 -5.13 -14.49
N LYS A 230 4.03 -6.18 -13.68
CA LYS A 230 4.77 -7.45 -13.83
C LYS A 230 4.47 -8.17 -15.13
N PHE A 231 3.31 -7.89 -15.74
CA PHE A 231 2.91 -8.43 -17.05
C PHE A 231 3.22 -7.46 -18.19
N ALA A 232 2.98 -6.16 -17.95
CA ALA A 232 3.17 -5.13 -18.97
C ALA A 232 4.66 -4.86 -19.23
N TYR A 233 5.49 -4.94 -18.18
CA TYR A 233 6.92 -4.64 -18.19
C TYR A 233 7.75 -5.64 -17.35
N PRO A 234 7.75 -6.94 -17.69
CA PRO A 234 8.51 -7.95 -16.93
C PRO A 234 10.00 -7.62 -16.83
N GLU A 235 10.55 -6.98 -17.86
CA GLU A 235 11.95 -6.54 -17.94
C GLU A 235 12.36 -5.58 -16.81
N TRP A 236 11.43 -4.77 -16.27
CA TRP A 236 11.73 -3.86 -15.15
C TRP A 236 12.14 -4.62 -13.88
N PHE A 237 11.72 -5.89 -13.77
CA PHE A 237 11.98 -6.73 -12.60
C PHE A 237 13.26 -7.57 -12.78
N TYR A 238 13.84 -7.65 -13.98
CA TYR A 238 14.98 -8.52 -14.25
C TYR A 238 16.26 -8.10 -13.51
N PRO A 239 16.64 -6.80 -13.47
CA PRO A 239 17.81 -6.38 -12.70
C PRO A 239 17.69 -6.79 -11.23
N LEU A 240 16.50 -6.62 -10.65
CA LEU A 240 16.24 -6.96 -9.25
C LEU A 240 16.38 -8.45 -8.97
N VAL A 241 15.85 -9.30 -9.87
CA VAL A 241 15.96 -10.77 -9.73
C VAL A 241 17.41 -11.24 -9.89
N LEU A 242 18.20 -10.58 -10.75
CA LEU A 242 19.62 -10.89 -10.92
C LEU A 242 20.44 -10.47 -9.69
N GLU A 243 20.18 -9.29 -9.13
CA GLU A 243 20.87 -8.78 -7.95
C GLU A 243 20.50 -9.56 -6.68
N LYS A 244 19.22 -9.96 -6.56
CA LYS A 244 18.69 -10.65 -5.38
C LYS A 244 17.97 -11.96 -5.76
N PRO A 245 18.71 -13.00 -6.18
CA PRO A 245 18.13 -14.25 -6.67
C PRO A 245 17.23 -14.96 -5.67
N PHE A 246 17.46 -14.79 -4.37
CA PHE A 246 16.67 -15.41 -3.31
C PHE A 246 15.20 -14.97 -3.32
N LEU A 247 14.87 -13.82 -3.92
CA LEU A 247 13.49 -13.33 -4.04
C LEU A 247 12.59 -14.31 -4.80
N THR A 248 13.17 -15.06 -5.74
CA THR A 248 12.46 -16.05 -6.56
C THR A 248 12.21 -17.37 -5.84
N MET A 249 12.71 -17.53 -4.61
CA MET A 249 12.66 -18.79 -3.85
C MET A 249 13.23 -19.99 -4.63
N GLY A 250 14.21 -19.73 -5.52
CA GLY A 250 14.85 -20.75 -6.36
C GLY A 250 14.10 -21.04 -7.68
N MET A 251 13.00 -20.36 -7.96
CA MET A 251 12.30 -20.47 -9.23
C MET A 251 12.98 -19.65 -10.34
N PRO A 252 12.93 -20.07 -11.62
CA PRO A 252 13.38 -19.23 -12.71
C PRO A 252 12.58 -17.91 -12.77
N ARG A 253 13.21 -16.81 -13.20
CA ARG A 253 12.57 -15.48 -13.26
C ARG A 253 11.28 -15.48 -14.11
N ASP A 254 11.30 -16.22 -15.22
CA ASP A 254 10.19 -16.30 -16.18
C ASP A 254 9.02 -17.13 -15.62
N VAL A 255 9.24 -17.85 -14.51
CA VAL A 255 8.20 -18.51 -13.71
C VAL A 255 7.73 -17.57 -12.61
N PHE A 256 8.67 -16.99 -11.87
CA PHE A 256 8.38 -16.20 -10.68
C PHE A 256 7.61 -14.91 -10.96
N ILE A 257 8.04 -14.12 -11.96
CA ILE A 257 7.48 -12.78 -12.22
C ILE A 257 5.98 -12.84 -12.56
N PRO A 258 5.52 -13.68 -13.52
CA PRO A 258 4.09 -13.80 -13.82
C PRO A 258 3.27 -14.32 -12.65
N MET A 259 3.80 -15.31 -11.91
CA MET A 259 3.11 -15.88 -10.76
C MET A 259 2.98 -14.86 -9.61
N ALA A 260 4.02 -14.06 -9.36
CA ALA A 260 4.00 -12.99 -8.38
C ALA A 260 2.99 -11.89 -8.76
N GLY A 261 2.91 -11.52 -10.04
CA GLY A 261 1.89 -10.59 -10.55
C GLY A 261 0.48 -11.08 -10.28
N ILE A 262 0.18 -12.36 -10.56
CA ILE A 262 -1.15 -12.92 -10.31
C ILE A 262 -1.43 -13.00 -8.81
N ALA A 263 -0.43 -13.40 -8.02
CA ALA A 263 -0.58 -13.49 -6.56
C ALA A 263 -0.96 -12.12 -5.97
N GLU A 264 -0.23 -11.05 -6.32
CA GLU A 264 -0.54 -9.68 -5.87
C GLU A 264 -1.91 -9.20 -6.37
N PHE A 265 -2.21 -9.38 -7.67
CA PHE A 265 -3.49 -9.00 -8.25
C PHE A 265 -4.65 -9.64 -7.49
N THR A 266 -4.56 -10.95 -7.30
CA THR A 266 -5.63 -11.74 -6.70
C THR A 266 -5.77 -11.50 -5.21
N MET A 267 -4.67 -11.27 -4.47
CA MET A 267 -4.75 -10.83 -3.09
C MET A 267 -5.40 -9.45 -2.96
N GLY A 268 -5.10 -8.52 -3.87
CA GLY A 268 -5.80 -7.24 -4.00
C GLY A 268 -7.31 -7.41 -4.22
N PHE A 269 -7.71 -8.26 -5.16
CA PHE A 269 -9.11 -8.65 -5.36
C PHE A 269 -9.72 -9.31 -4.11
N GLY A 270 -8.96 -10.18 -3.44
CA GLY A 270 -9.38 -10.89 -2.24
C GLY A 270 -9.79 -9.95 -1.10
N LEU A 271 -9.15 -8.77 -1.01
CA LEU A 271 -9.56 -7.72 -0.06
C LEU A 271 -11.02 -7.28 -0.24
N LEU A 272 -11.60 -7.45 -1.43
CA LEU A 272 -12.98 -7.05 -1.75
C LEU A 272 -13.99 -8.19 -1.62
N TRP A 273 -13.54 -9.40 -1.31
CA TRP A 273 -14.39 -10.58 -1.25
C TRP A 273 -14.95 -10.85 0.16
N THR A 274 -15.33 -12.10 0.46
CA THR A 274 -15.87 -12.53 1.76
C THR A 274 -14.87 -12.31 2.89
N ALA A 275 -15.36 -12.26 4.14
CA ALA A 275 -14.57 -11.90 5.30
C ALA A 275 -13.31 -12.77 5.48
N LEU A 276 -13.41 -14.09 5.31
CA LEU A 276 -12.23 -14.94 5.48
C LEU A 276 -11.21 -14.76 4.36
N ILE A 277 -11.64 -14.70 3.09
CA ILE A 277 -10.75 -14.44 1.95
C ILE A 277 -10.06 -13.09 2.12
N ARG A 278 -10.83 -12.04 2.49
CA ARG A 278 -10.31 -10.69 2.75
C ARG A 278 -9.20 -10.68 3.79
N ARG A 279 -9.42 -11.30 4.95
CA ARG A 279 -8.44 -11.31 6.05
C ARG A 279 -7.21 -12.14 5.70
N LEU A 280 -7.39 -13.31 5.07
CA LEU A 280 -6.26 -14.16 4.66
C LEU A 280 -5.42 -13.52 3.54
N SER A 281 -6.04 -12.87 2.56
CA SER A 281 -5.33 -12.09 1.53
C SER A 281 -4.55 -10.94 2.16
N ALA A 282 -5.13 -10.22 3.12
CA ALA A 282 -4.42 -9.17 3.84
C ALA A 282 -3.21 -9.71 4.62
N ILE A 283 -3.38 -10.82 5.34
CA ILE A 283 -2.29 -11.47 6.09
C ILE A 283 -1.17 -11.93 5.14
N ALA A 284 -1.50 -12.57 4.02
CA ALA A 284 -0.52 -13.01 3.03
C ALA A 284 0.28 -11.82 2.46
N MET A 285 -0.39 -10.72 2.13
CA MET A 285 0.28 -9.50 1.68
C MET A 285 1.16 -8.86 2.75
N ILE A 286 0.71 -8.82 4.01
CA ILE A 286 1.53 -8.34 5.13
C ILE A 286 2.81 -9.16 5.24
N VAL A 287 2.71 -10.49 5.16
CA VAL A 287 3.87 -11.38 5.24
C VAL A 287 4.85 -11.07 4.10
N ILE A 288 4.37 -10.98 2.86
CA ILE A 288 5.22 -10.73 1.69
C ILE A 288 5.87 -9.34 1.77
N PHE A 289 5.09 -8.27 1.98
CA PHE A 289 5.64 -6.91 2.05
C PHE A 289 6.56 -6.70 3.26
N THR A 290 6.22 -7.25 4.44
CA THR A 290 7.11 -7.15 5.60
C THR A 290 8.40 -7.96 5.38
N SER A 291 8.30 -9.12 4.69
CA SER A 291 9.50 -9.90 4.34
C SER A 291 10.40 -9.17 3.35
N ALA A 292 9.83 -8.33 2.47
CA ALA A 292 10.56 -7.50 1.51
C ALA A 292 11.33 -6.36 2.21
N VAL A 293 10.85 -5.87 3.36
CA VAL A 293 11.59 -4.86 4.15
C VAL A 293 12.97 -5.37 4.60
N LEU A 294 13.12 -6.68 4.87
CA LEU A 294 14.41 -7.24 5.31
C LEU A 294 15.55 -7.04 4.29
N PRO A 295 15.38 -7.41 3.00
CA PRO A 295 16.40 -7.17 1.99
C PRO A 295 16.44 -5.75 1.41
N PHE A 296 15.42 -4.91 1.65
CA PHE A 296 15.25 -3.62 0.98
C PHE A 296 15.22 -2.39 1.92
N GLY A 297 15.20 -2.62 3.22
CA GLY A 297 15.45 -1.60 4.23
C GLY A 297 14.43 -0.44 4.27
N ARG A 298 14.93 0.75 4.57
CA ARG A 298 14.11 1.93 4.95
C ARG A 298 13.21 2.44 3.83
N ILE A 299 13.69 2.45 2.58
CA ILE A 299 12.90 3.01 1.48
C ILE A 299 11.68 2.11 1.24
N ASP A 300 11.84 0.78 1.35
CA ASP A 300 10.72 -0.17 1.24
C ASP A 300 9.75 0.01 2.39
N LEU A 301 10.27 0.14 3.62
CA LEU A 301 9.47 0.40 4.81
C LEU A 301 8.65 1.69 4.70
N ILE A 302 9.21 2.78 4.17
CA ILE A 302 8.48 4.04 4.00
C ILE A 302 7.46 3.91 2.86
N GLY A 303 7.88 3.34 1.75
CA GLY A 303 7.07 3.23 0.55
C GLY A 303 5.89 2.27 0.68
N HIS A 304 6.09 1.09 1.25
CA HIS A 304 5.03 0.13 1.58
C HIS A 304 4.41 0.39 2.96
N GLY A 305 4.99 1.26 3.79
CA GLY A 305 4.58 1.44 5.18
C GLY A 305 3.09 1.73 5.34
N LEU A 306 2.56 2.66 4.53
CA LEU A 306 1.14 2.98 4.54
C LEU A 306 0.27 1.81 4.05
N ILE A 307 0.69 1.16 2.97
CA ILE A 307 0.00 -0.01 2.39
C ILE A 307 -0.07 -1.16 3.40
N THR A 308 1.08 -1.57 3.94
CA THR A 308 1.22 -2.66 4.91
C THR A 308 0.44 -2.38 6.19
N ALA A 309 0.45 -1.14 6.67
CA ALA A 309 -0.31 -0.78 7.86
C ALA A 309 -1.84 -0.76 7.61
N ILE A 310 -2.30 -0.32 6.43
CA ILE A 310 -3.72 -0.46 6.08
C ILE A 310 -4.10 -1.94 5.91
N LEU A 311 -3.22 -2.78 5.37
CA LEU A 311 -3.45 -4.23 5.32
C LEU A 311 -3.61 -4.83 6.71
N VAL A 312 -2.85 -4.38 7.71
CA VAL A 312 -3.06 -4.78 9.12
C VAL A 312 -4.47 -4.41 9.57
N ALA A 313 -4.96 -3.21 9.23
CA ALA A 313 -6.33 -2.82 9.55
C ALA A 313 -7.38 -3.73 8.88
N VAL A 314 -7.15 -4.15 7.63
CA VAL A 314 -8.02 -5.09 6.92
C VAL A 314 -7.94 -6.50 7.51
N ALA A 315 -6.76 -6.97 7.93
CA ALA A 315 -6.60 -8.26 8.60
C ALA A 315 -7.31 -8.28 9.97
N CYS A 316 -7.39 -7.13 10.63
CA CYS A 316 -8.11 -6.94 11.88
C CYS A 316 -9.61 -6.67 11.73
N ASP A 317 -10.12 -6.55 10.50
CA ASP A 317 -11.53 -6.26 10.26
C ASP A 317 -12.45 -7.35 10.81
N GLN A 318 -13.19 -7.01 11.87
CA GLN A 318 -14.17 -7.89 12.51
C GLN A 318 -15.58 -7.66 11.97
N ASN A 319 -15.77 -6.75 11.00
CA ASN A 319 -17.07 -6.59 10.37
C ASN A 319 -17.36 -7.79 9.46
N GLY A 320 -18.33 -8.62 9.86
CA GLY A 320 -18.80 -9.76 9.07
C GLY A 320 -19.63 -9.37 7.83
N ALA A 321 -19.85 -8.08 7.57
CA ALA A 321 -20.55 -7.64 6.38
C ALA A 321 -19.67 -7.85 5.13
N ASP A 322 -20.19 -8.58 4.14
CA ASP A 322 -19.52 -8.80 2.84
C ASP A 322 -19.50 -7.53 1.94
N GLY A 323 -19.88 -6.38 2.49
CA GLY A 323 -20.01 -5.09 1.79
C GLY A 323 -21.04 -5.16 0.68
N LEU A 324 -20.74 -4.56 -0.47
CA LEU A 324 -21.59 -4.61 -1.66
C LEU A 324 -21.79 -6.05 -2.18
N LEU A 325 -23.03 -6.36 -2.60
CA LEU A 325 -23.44 -7.63 -3.22
C LEU A 325 -23.19 -8.91 -2.38
N PRO A 326 -23.63 -8.95 -1.10
CA PRO A 326 -23.35 -10.07 -0.20
C PRO A 326 -23.87 -11.42 -0.75
N GLY A 327 -25.10 -11.43 -1.30
CA GLY A 327 -25.70 -12.66 -1.85
C GLY A 327 -24.98 -13.23 -3.08
N LEU A 328 -24.23 -12.40 -3.82
CA LEU A 328 -23.39 -12.88 -4.92
C LEU A 328 -22.10 -13.48 -4.38
N LYS A 329 -21.39 -12.75 -3.50
CA LYS A 329 -20.08 -13.15 -2.96
C LYS A 329 -20.12 -14.43 -2.14
N GLN A 330 -21.28 -14.75 -1.56
CA GLN A 330 -21.48 -15.97 -0.79
C GLN A 330 -21.44 -17.26 -1.64
N LYS A 331 -21.66 -17.17 -2.95
CA LYS A 331 -21.67 -18.33 -3.86
C LYS A 331 -20.24 -18.70 -4.26
N LEU A 332 -19.87 -19.98 -4.11
CA LEU A 332 -18.55 -20.47 -4.52
C LEU A 332 -18.27 -20.23 -6.02
N SER A 333 -19.29 -20.40 -6.86
CA SER A 333 -19.20 -20.16 -8.31
C SER A 333 -19.00 -18.69 -8.68
N ALA A 334 -19.27 -17.75 -7.76
CA ALA A 334 -19.07 -16.32 -8.02
C ALA A 334 -17.58 -15.92 -7.94
N ILE A 335 -16.72 -16.71 -7.27
CA ILE A 335 -15.29 -16.44 -7.16
C ILE A 335 -14.61 -16.39 -8.55
N PRO A 336 -14.66 -17.45 -9.38
CA PRO A 336 -14.03 -17.41 -10.69
C PRO A 336 -14.63 -16.35 -11.61
N ALA A 337 -15.95 -16.14 -11.56
CA ALA A 337 -16.62 -15.11 -12.36
C ALA A 337 -16.18 -13.70 -11.94
N GLY A 338 -16.13 -13.43 -10.63
CA GLY A 338 -15.68 -12.14 -10.08
C GLY A 338 -14.23 -11.85 -10.43
N LEU A 339 -13.36 -12.85 -10.30
CA LEU A 339 -11.95 -12.71 -10.68
C LEU A 339 -11.78 -12.47 -12.18
N ALA A 340 -12.51 -13.21 -13.03
CA ALA A 340 -12.48 -12.99 -14.48
C ALA A 340 -12.94 -11.57 -14.86
N VAL A 341 -14.02 -11.08 -14.24
CA VAL A 341 -14.48 -9.69 -14.43
C VAL A 341 -13.41 -8.69 -13.98
N ALA A 342 -12.79 -8.91 -12.82
CA ALA A 342 -11.72 -8.03 -12.33
C ALA A 342 -10.53 -8.00 -13.30
N ILE A 343 -10.06 -9.16 -13.77
CA ILE A 343 -8.97 -9.26 -14.75
C ILE A 343 -9.34 -8.51 -16.03
N VAL A 344 -10.54 -8.73 -16.59
CA VAL A 344 -10.97 -8.05 -17.81
C VAL A 344 -11.02 -6.53 -17.60
N VAL A 345 -11.61 -6.06 -16.50
CA VAL A 345 -11.74 -4.62 -16.22
C VAL A 345 -10.36 -3.98 -16.05
N PHE A 346 -9.48 -4.57 -15.23
CA PHE A 346 -8.18 -3.99 -14.93
C PHE A 346 -7.21 -4.10 -16.11
N MET A 347 -7.14 -5.24 -16.81
CA MET A 347 -6.29 -5.37 -18.00
C MET A 347 -6.77 -4.47 -19.14
N SER A 348 -8.07 -4.42 -19.41
CA SER A 348 -8.60 -3.51 -20.43
C SER A 348 -8.38 -2.05 -20.06
N GLY A 349 -8.54 -1.71 -18.77
CA GLY A 349 -8.26 -0.37 -18.25
C GLY A 349 -6.79 0.00 -18.40
N TYR A 350 -5.88 -0.87 -18.00
CA TYR A 350 -4.43 -0.62 -18.03
C TYR A 350 -3.89 -0.51 -19.46
N TRP A 351 -4.11 -1.53 -20.31
CA TRP A 351 -3.66 -1.48 -21.70
C TRP A 351 -4.41 -0.42 -22.51
N GLY A 352 -5.71 -0.25 -22.27
CA GLY A 352 -6.53 0.74 -22.96
C GLY A 352 -6.15 2.19 -22.62
N LEU A 353 -5.90 2.50 -21.34
CA LEU A 353 -5.42 3.82 -20.93
C LEU A 353 -4.00 4.07 -21.45
N HIS A 354 -3.10 3.08 -21.37
CA HIS A 354 -1.77 3.22 -21.96
C HIS A 354 -1.85 3.54 -23.46
N LEU A 355 -2.66 2.79 -24.20
CA LEU A 355 -2.90 3.03 -25.63
C LEU A 355 -3.47 4.43 -25.90
N ALA A 356 -4.41 4.89 -25.07
CA ALA A 356 -5.01 6.22 -25.21
C ALA A 356 -4.02 7.36 -24.95
N PHE A 357 -3.09 7.18 -24.00
CA PHE A 357 -2.09 8.21 -23.64
C PHE A 357 -0.86 8.19 -24.56
N TYR A 358 -0.35 7.01 -24.90
CA TYR A 358 0.96 6.84 -25.55
C TYR A 358 0.89 6.23 -26.96
N GLY A 359 -0.27 5.77 -27.40
CA GLY A 359 -0.43 5.10 -28.70
C GLY A 359 0.12 3.66 -28.72
N ALA A 360 -0.07 2.98 -29.86
CA ALA A 360 0.24 1.55 -29.98
C ALA A 360 1.75 1.23 -29.95
N GLY A 361 2.59 2.19 -30.34
CA GLY A 361 4.05 2.06 -30.27
C GLY A 361 4.66 2.49 -28.94
N GLY A 362 3.84 2.98 -28.00
CA GLY A 362 4.34 3.74 -26.85
C GLY A 362 4.95 5.09 -27.26
N PHE A 363 5.40 5.86 -26.28
CA PHE A 363 6.15 7.09 -26.50
C PHE A 363 7.65 6.78 -26.58
N SER A 364 8.23 6.91 -27.77
CA SER A 364 9.66 6.75 -28.05
C SER A 364 10.41 8.08 -28.17
N GLY A 365 9.81 9.20 -27.71
CA GLY A 365 10.42 10.53 -27.77
C GLY A 365 11.65 10.66 -26.85
N PRO A 366 12.42 11.77 -26.95
CA PRO A 366 13.61 11.95 -26.15
C PRO A 366 13.26 11.80 -24.68
N VAL A 367 14.01 10.92 -24.00
CA VAL A 367 13.78 10.48 -22.62
C VAL A 367 13.47 11.69 -21.76
N ALA A 368 12.23 11.82 -21.30
CA ALA A 368 11.86 12.79 -20.29
C ALA A 368 12.43 12.34 -18.94
N ALA A 369 13.76 12.40 -18.83
CA ALA A 369 14.63 11.87 -17.78
C ALA A 369 14.41 10.38 -17.47
N GLU A 370 15.48 9.60 -17.51
CA GLU A 370 15.48 8.28 -16.88
C GLU A 370 15.13 8.50 -15.40
N LYS A 371 13.88 8.21 -15.01
CA LYS A 371 13.40 8.44 -13.65
C LYS A 371 13.89 7.28 -12.80
N THR A 372 15.00 7.51 -12.13
CA THR A 372 15.54 6.61 -11.12
C THR A 372 15.51 7.34 -9.78
N THR A 373 15.25 6.64 -8.69
CA THR A 373 15.42 7.19 -7.34
C THR A 373 16.89 7.17 -6.88
N HIS A 374 17.80 6.66 -7.72
CA HIS A 374 19.21 6.43 -7.42
C HIS A 374 20.11 6.89 -8.55
N SER A 375 21.06 7.76 -8.22
CA SER A 375 22.20 8.09 -9.10
C SER A 375 23.19 6.93 -9.18
N HIS A 376 23.97 6.92 -10.26
CA HIS A 376 25.09 6.02 -10.46
C HIS A 376 25.88 5.66 -9.17
N SER A 377 25.85 4.39 -8.80
CA SER A 377 26.68 3.81 -7.74
C SER A 377 27.97 3.23 -8.32
N VAL A 378 29.12 3.60 -7.75
CA VAL A 378 30.44 3.08 -8.18
C VAL A 378 30.64 1.61 -7.76
N GLU A 379 30.00 1.22 -6.65
CA GLU A 379 30.12 -0.10 -6.06
C GLU A 379 29.18 -1.12 -6.74
N TYR A 380 28.08 -0.63 -7.32
CA TYR A 380 27.13 -1.39 -8.14
C TYR A 380 26.70 -0.51 -9.33
N PRO A 381 27.34 -0.61 -10.50
CA PRO A 381 27.10 0.33 -11.61
C PRO A 381 25.69 0.16 -12.21
N HIS A 382 24.74 0.95 -11.72
CA HIS A 382 23.38 1.11 -12.24
C HIS A 382 22.90 2.56 -12.07
N GLY A 383 21.95 2.98 -12.91
CA GLY A 383 21.42 4.35 -12.95
C GLY A 383 22.23 5.31 -13.85
N PRO A 384 21.63 6.44 -14.29
CA PRO A 384 22.31 7.42 -15.11
C PRO A 384 23.48 8.07 -14.36
N GLN A 385 24.61 8.25 -15.03
CA GLN A 385 25.73 9.03 -14.51
C GLN A 385 25.31 10.50 -14.42
N SER A 386 25.51 11.09 -13.25
CA SER A 386 25.22 12.49 -12.95
C SER A 386 26.49 13.17 -12.50
N ASP A 387 26.91 14.20 -13.23
CA ASP A 387 28.14 14.97 -12.95
C ASP A 387 28.05 15.79 -11.65
N ILE A 388 26.84 15.87 -11.08
CA ILE A 388 26.49 16.70 -9.92
C ILE A 388 26.35 15.88 -8.62
N GLY A 389 26.66 14.59 -8.66
CA GLY A 389 26.67 13.71 -7.50
C GLY A 389 25.34 12.98 -7.27
N ILE A 390 25.25 12.34 -6.10
CA ILE A 390 24.22 11.34 -5.83
C ILE A 390 22.83 12.00 -5.74
N GLY A 391 21.86 11.54 -6.54
CA GLY A 391 20.47 11.99 -6.58
C GLY A 391 20.16 13.23 -7.45
N ALA A 392 21.11 13.76 -8.22
CA ALA A 392 20.86 14.91 -9.09
C ALA A 392 20.39 14.48 -10.50
N PRO A 393 19.41 15.18 -11.12
CA PRO A 393 18.94 14.88 -12.47
C PRO A 393 20.09 15.01 -13.48
N PRO A 394 20.10 14.21 -14.57
CA PRO A 394 21.15 14.29 -15.59
C PRO A 394 21.22 15.70 -16.17
N THR A 395 22.41 16.27 -16.20
CA THR A 395 22.71 17.52 -16.88
C THR A 395 22.36 17.34 -18.35
N ARG A 396 21.48 18.21 -18.89
CA ARG A 396 21.24 18.30 -20.34
C ARG A 396 22.61 18.37 -21.00
N GLY A 397 22.92 17.39 -21.85
CA GLY A 397 24.16 17.39 -22.63
C GLY A 397 24.34 18.76 -23.27
N GLN A 398 25.46 19.41 -22.95
CA GLN A 398 25.99 20.44 -23.83
C GLN A 398 26.30 19.72 -25.13
N GLY A 399 25.46 19.98 -26.13
CA GLY A 399 25.70 19.49 -27.48
C GLY A 399 27.05 20.00 -27.99
N GLU A 400 27.75 19.12 -28.67
CA GLU A 400 28.32 19.49 -29.97
C GLU A 400 27.21 19.45 -31.02
#